data_AF-A0AAW8YKN3-F1
#
_entry.id   AF-A0AAW8YKN3-F1
#
_cell.length_a   1.000
_cell.length_b   1.000
_cell.length_c   1.000
_cell.angle_alpha   90.00
_cell.angle_beta   90.00
_cell.angle_gamma   90.00
#
_symmetry.space_group_name_H-M   'P 1'
#
loop_
_entity.id
_entity.type
_entity.pdbx_description
1 polymer ?
#
loop_
_entity_poly.entity_id
_entity_poly.type
_entity_poly.pdbx_seq_one_letter_code
_entity_poly.pdbx_strand_id
1 'polypeptide(L)'
;MAALITLDTYKQMIKAGEAFNIAESFNARVGDEQVPLAVKFLERGKAQQFEDGLVPFMSGFVGNLDEKGRVTAETGVPVSYTGTRSDIVGLGMVKMNLPGTMFPQEGYFYGFLGLETPDHSKRVSTFSVWFHVYNGNPDMFVNKEPFRSDLQKLMDEAEIKIEAEIGNVQKEWKTLSETIQKMIEQGDTDLTSLKNRIGLAEDELADLLKTIDDKGLLTQDEFSSQMKIFEQNFQDALEKLQSPIPIDDSVIIGKPVPSNVKNALDMIKSTIDQSKFNLLFFNDSHYGMRSAITNYGPLYGIDRLNGALYMDDSVDAIVAGGDNIDGHLNSTAGLLNDEQNFALELLFGSANHSDKFALRGNHDDGTLRLRNYRLGIQPSPDYFPDTISEQQFKQHYMIGNLLFDEHRNNGDSLYFYKDYPDKKVRLIGLNSNDTPEDIKDSDGGVKYIGISNMGYRQEQLDWLANVALQNVPEDYATIVVVHAQATPTENDDTDLSDGMKDHHTNQKQVVQILNDFKNGQSSVVTNNVKDWEVNVKTNFVTQGKRDLVAWIHGHLHYEEFTTSNGFNDISCISSIDVKGFQYEDDGGWTLFTLDPANRKLIATGYGLGTNRTFTY
;
A
#
# COMPACT_ATOMS: atom_id res chain seq x y z
N MET A 1 20.68 30.85 -5.31
CA MET A 1 20.17 29.76 -4.45
C MET A 1 21.38 29.09 -3.86
N ALA A 2 21.48 28.96 -2.53
CA ALA A 2 22.55 28.17 -1.91
C ALA A 2 22.44 26.72 -2.43
N ALA A 3 23.55 26.14 -2.88
CA ALA A 3 23.56 24.76 -3.33
C ALA A 3 23.30 23.85 -2.12
N LEU A 4 22.14 23.20 -2.07
CA LEU A 4 21.82 22.25 -1.01
C LEU A 4 22.57 20.93 -1.27
N ILE A 5 23.43 20.53 -0.34
CA ILE A 5 24.16 19.25 -0.42
C ILE A 5 23.15 18.11 -0.42
N THR A 6 23.04 17.38 -1.53
CA THR A 6 22.07 16.30 -1.71
C THR A 6 22.78 14.96 -1.93
N LEU A 7 22.46 13.97 -1.10
CA LEU A 7 23.14 12.68 -1.02
C LEU A 7 22.14 11.53 -1.05
N ASP A 8 22.22 10.62 -2.03
CA ASP A 8 21.36 9.44 -2.11
C ASP A 8 22.03 8.20 -1.49
N THR A 9 21.39 7.65 -0.45
CA THR A 9 21.83 6.47 0.30
C THR A 9 21.85 5.21 -0.58
N TYR A 10 21.17 5.22 -1.73
CA TYR A 10 21.21 4.18 -2.75
C TYR A 10 21.99 4.60 -4.01
N LYS A 11 22.48 3.63 -4.78
CA LYS A 11 23.28 3.88 -5.99
C LYS A 11 22.37 4.21 -7.18
N GLN A 12 22.27 5.49 -7.56
CA GLN A 12 21.76 5.89 -8.86
C GLN A 12 22.92 5.96 -9.87
N MET A 13 22.93 5.04 -10.83
CA MET A 13 23.79 4.95 -12.02
C MET A 13 25.33 5.04 -11.87
N ILE A 14 26.01 4.16 -12.60
CA ILE A 14 27.46 3.94 -12.59
C ILE A 14 28.16 5.08 -13.34
N LYS A 15 28.34 6.25 -12.70
CA LYS A 15 29.37 7.27 -13.04
C LYS A 15 29.79 8.18 -11.86
N ALA A 16 29.34 7.95 -10.63
CA ALA A 16 29.70 8.82 -9.51
C ALA A 16 31.01 8.38 -8.84
N GLY A 17 32.14 8.81 -9.38
CA GLY A 17 33.46 8.77 -8.73
C GLY A 17 34.06 10.16 -8.49
N GLU A 18 33.30 11.23 -8.75
CA GLU A 18 33.79 12.60 -8.62
C GLU A 18 33.57 13.08 -7.18
N ALA A 19 34.66 13.49 -6.53
CA ALA A 19 34.59 14.23 -5.29
C ALA A 19 33.95 15.61 -5.57
N PHE A 20 32.96 16.00 -4.77
CA PHE A 20 32.30 17.30 -4.92
C PHE A 20 32.83 18.25 -3.85
N ASN A 21 33.29 19.44 -4.27
CA ASN A 21 33.67 20.52 -3.36
C ASN A 21 32.41 21.20 -2.81
N ILE A 22 32.28 21.29 -1.49
CA ILE A 22 31.14 21.91 -0.80
C ILE A 22 31.54 23.11 0.05
N ALA A 23 32.76 23.64 -0.11
CA ALA A 23 33.28 24.79 0.64
C ALA A 23 32.41 26.06 0.46
N GLU A 24 31.74 26.25 -0.68
CA GLU A 24 30.82 27.38 -0.86
C GLU A 24 29.46 27.20 -0.14
N SER A 25 29.16 25.97 0.30
CA SER A 25 27.89 25.60 0.95
C SER A 25 28.04 25.38 2.46
N PHE A 26 29.26 25.51 2.99
CA PHE A 26 29.61 25.30 4.39
C PHE A 26 30.59 26.38 4.85
N ASN A 27 30.29 27.05 5.96
CA ASN A 27 31.13 28.11 6.49
C ASN A 27 31.29 27.91 8.00
N ALA A 28 32.52 27.71 8.45
CA ALA A 28 32.86 27.45 9.84
C ALA A 28 34.20 28.08 10.20
N ARG A 29 34.40 28.43 11.46
CA ARG A 29 35.69 28.88 11.98
C ARG A 29 36.21 27.94 13.05
N VAL A 30 37.51 27.95 13.22
CA VAL A 30 38.17 27.25 14.32
C VAL A 30 37.64 27.76 15.67
N GLY A 31 37.15 26.82 16.47
CA GLY A 31 36.56 27.08 17.79
C GLY A 31 35.05 27.35 17.77
N ASP A 32 34.41 27.36 16.59
CA ASP A 32 32.95 27.40 16.53
C ASP A 32 32.38 26.06 17.07
N GLU A 33 31.46 26.17 18.02
CA GLU A 33 30.69 25.03 18.52
C GLU A 33 29.33 24.98 17.83
N GLN A 34 28.80 23.77 17.63
CA GLN A 34 27.50 23.53 17.00
C GLN A 34 27.41 24.10 15.58
N VAL A 35 28.46 23.91 14.77
CA VAL A 35 28.52 24.41 13.39
C VAL A 35 27.47 23.67 12.54
N PRO A 36 26.50 24.38 11.93
CA PRO A 36 25.42 23.72 11.21
C PRO A 36 25.85 23.28 9.80
N LEU A 37 25.79 21.98 9.53
CA LEU A 37 25.89 21.38 8.20
C LEU A 37 24.51 20.88 7.76
N ALA A 38 23.98 21.42 6.66
CA ALA A 38 22.70 21.01 6.10
C ALA A 38 22.88 20.01 4.96
N VAL A 39 22.21 18.85 5.05
CA VAL A 39 22.30 17.76 4.07
C VAL A 39 20.90 17.24 3.75
N LYS A 40 20.58 17.05 2.47
CA LYS A 40 19.38 16.34 2.02
C LYS A 40 19.74 14.90 1.68
N PHE A 41 19.21 13.96 2.46
CA PHE A 41 19.27 12.55 2.16
C PHE A 41 18.12 12.11 1.25
N LEU A 42 18.46 11.36 0.22
CA LEU A 42 17.52 10.65 -0.63
C LEU A 42 17.62 9.15 -0.36
N GLU A 43 16.49 8.46 -0.49
CA GLU A 43 16.40 7.02 -0.60
C GLU A 43 15.84 6.68 -1.99
N ARG A 44 16.68 6.12 -2.86
CA ARG A 44 16.28 5.72 -4.23
C ARG A 44 15.67 6.88 -5.02
N GLY A 45 16.26 8.07 -4.91
CA GLY A 45 15.82 9.30 -5.58
C GLY A 45 14.64 10.01 -4.92
N LYS A 46 14.02 9.43 -3.90
CA LYS A 46 12.95 10.06 -3.11
C LYS A 46 13.52 10.63 -1.82
N ALA A 47 12.84 11.59 -1.20
CA ALA A 47 13.26 12.11 0.10
C ALA A 47 13.30 10.98 1.16
N GLN A 48 14.36 10.91 1.96
CA GLN A 48 14.44 9.99 3.10
C GLN A 48 13.32 10.33 4.11
N GLN A 49 12.55 9.31 4.53
CA GLN A 49 11.40 9.51 5.42
C GLN A 49 11.74 9.42 6.93
N PHE A 50 12.92 8.93 7.30
CA PHE A 50 13.42 8.79 8.70
C PHE A 50 12.49 8.01 9.67
N GLU A 51 11.49 7.29 9.17
CA GLU A 51 10.48 6.55 9.95
C GLU A 51 11.07 5.38 10.76
N ASP A 52 12.23 4.88 10.35
CA ASP A 52 12.97 3.77 10.96
C ASP A 52 13.86 4.19 12.14
N GLY A 53 13.72 5.43 12.63
CA GLY A 53 14.46 5.95 13.78
C GLY A 53 15.89 6.37 13.46
N LEU A 54 16.25 6.45 12.19
CA LEU A 54 17.55 6.96 11.73
C LEU A 54 17.73 8.45 12.07
N VAL A 55 18.93 8.79 12.57
CA VAL A 55 19.41 10.13 12.85
C VAL A 55 20.72 10.38 12.11
N PRO A 56 21.09 11.63 11.78
CA PRO A 56 22.32 11.91 11.07
C PRO A 56 23.54 11.73 11.96
N PHE A 57 24.63 11.24 11.39
CA PHE A 57 25.91 11.12 12.10
C PHE A 57 27.10 11.44 11.21
N MET A 58 28.22 11.79 11.83
CA MET A 58 29.52 11.96 11.19
C MET A 58 30.61 11.44 12.13
N SER A 59 31.56 10.66 11.63
CA SER A 59 32.65 10.10 12.44
C SER A 59 33.94 10.02 11.63
N GLY A 60 35.08 10.27 12.27
CA GLY A 60 36.38 10.23 11.61
C GLY A 60 37.54 10.56 12.54
N PHE A 61 38.67 10.93 11.95
CA PHE A 61 39.89 11.31 12.67
C PHE A 61 40.35 12.70 12.25
N VAL A 62 40.87 13.45 13.22
CA VAL A 62 41.50 14.76 13.01
C VAL A 62 43.00 14.65 13.27
N GLY A 63 43.84 15.03 12.30
CA GLY A 63 45.29 14.89 12.43
C GLY A 63 46.07 15.13 11.15
N ASN A 64 47.22 14.45 11.04
CA ASN A 64 48.11 14.54 9.88
C ASN A 64 47.77 13.46 8.84
N LEU A 65 48.07 13.75 7.56
CA LEU A 65 47.91 12.77 6.49
C LEU A 65 48.97 11.67 6.59
N ASP A 66 48.56 10.43 6.30
CA ASP A 66 49.43 9.30 6.05
C ASP A 66 49.99 9.33 4.61
N GLU A 67 50.77 8.30 4.24
CA GLU A 67 51.36 8.14 2.90
C GLU A 67 50.31 8.03 1.78
N LYS A 68 49.04 7.79 2.13
CA LYS A 68 47.89 7.66 1.21
C LYS A 68 47.00 8.90 1.21
N GLY A 69 47.41 9.97 1.89
CA GLY A 69 46.65 11.22 1.95
C GLY A 69 45.39 11.12 2.82
N ARG A 70 45.38 10.27 3.85
CA ARG A 70 44.24 10.08 4.77
C ARG A 70 44.65 10.33 6.22
N VAL A 71 43.70 10.72 7.06
CA VAL A 71 43.90 10.70 8.52
C VAL A 71 43.38 9.39 9.07
N THR A 72 44.21 8.66 9.80
CA THR A 72 43.89 7.36 10.38
C THR A 72 43.95 7.41 11.90
N ALA A 73 43.64 6.29 12.56
CA ALA A 73 43.80 6.14 14.00
C ALA A 73 45.27 6.29 14.47
N GLU A 74 46.24 6.10 13.57
CA GLU A 74 47.67 6.24 13.88
C GLU A 74 48.15 7.69 13.74
N THR A 75 47.49 8.48 12.89
CA THR A 75 47.92 9.85 12.53
C THR A 75 47.01 10.95 13.08
N GLY A 76 45.93 10.60 13.78
CA GLY A 76 44.95 11.55 14.30
C GLY A 76 44.15 11.08 15.52
N VAL A 77 43.30 11.97 16.01
CA VAL A 77 42.43 11.78 17.17
C VAL A 77 41.00 11.53 16.70
N PRO A 78 40.29 10.52 17.22
CA PRO A 78 38.92 10.22 16.81
C PRO A 78 37.95 11.32 17.26
N VAL A 79 37.03 11.67 16.37
CA VAL A 79 35.93 12.62 16.62
C VAL A 79 34.64 12.10 16.00
N SER A 80 33.51 12.36 16.64
CA SER A 80 32.21 11.91 16.17
C SER A 80 31.09 12.87 16.58
N TYR A 81 30.04 12.86 15.78
CA TYR A 81 28.76 13.52 16.00
C TYR A 81 27.67 12.49 15.71
N THR A 82 26.73 12.34 16.64
CA THR A 82 25.49 11.62 16.41
C THR A 82 24.36 12.57 16.77
N GLY A 83 23.50 12.86 15.81
CA GLY A 83 22.37 13.76 15.96
C GLY A 83 21.20 13.11 16.68
N THR A 84 20.10 13.86 16.75
CA THR A 84 18.83 13.38 17.27
C THR A 84 17.70 13.66 16.28
N ARG A 85 16.47 13.25 16.60
CA ARG A 85 15.30 13.56 15.76
C ARG A 85 15.05 15.06 15.60
N SER A 86 15.50 15.92 16.53
CA SER A 86 15.35 17.37 16.37
C SER A 86 16.23 17.96 15.25
N ASP A 87 17.21 17.20 14.78
CA ASP A 87 18.09 17.60 13.68
C ASP A 87 17.45 17.33 12.31
N ILE A 88 16.30 16.65 12.26
CA ILE A 88 15.52 16.39 11.04
C ILE A 88 14.63 17.61 10.77
N VAL A 89 14.82 18.25 9.62
CA VAL A 89 14.09 19.47 9.24
C VAL A 89 12.99 19.22 8.19
N GLY A 90 12.77 17.95 7.82
CA GLY A 90 11.72 17.49 6.90
C GLY A 90 12.18 17.35 5.44
N LEU A 91 11.37 16.66 4.62
CA LEU A 91 11.65 16.44 3.18
C LEU A 91 13.02 15.81 2.88
N GLY A 92 13.48 14.88 3.72
CA GLY A 92 14.79 14.24 3.59
C GLY A 92 15.95 15.09 4.11
N MET A 93 15.71 16.28 4.63
CA MET A 93 16.77 17.19 5.07
C MET A 93 17.09 17.05 6.56
N VAL A 94 18.37 17.18 6.87
CA VAL A 94 18.91 17.26 8.23
C VAL A 94 19.79 18.49 8.41
N LYS A 95 19.93 18.92 9.66
CA LYS A 95 20.86 19.96 10.11
C LYS A 95 21.74 19.39 11.22
N MET A 96 22.99 19.08 10.90
CA MET A 96 23.97 18.52 11.84
C MET A 96 24.74 19.64 12.52
N ASN A 97 24.67 19.75 13.84
CA ASN A 97 25.39 20.78 14.60
C ASN A 97 26.75 20.22 15.06
N LEU A 98 27.74 20.26 14.18
CA LEU A 98 29.04 19.59 14.38
C LEU A 98 29.82 20.21 15.54
N PRO A 99 30.48 19.38 16.40
CA PRO A 99 31.24 19.87 17.54
C PRO A 99 32.53 20.56 17.11
N GLY A 100 32.99 21.55 17.89
CA GLY A 100 34.20 22.31 17.59
C GLY A 100 35.46 21.43 17.52
N THR A 101 35.46 20.28 18.21
CA THR A 101 36.55 19.28 18.16
C THR A 101 36.78 18.70 16.77
N MET A 102 35.82 18.78 15.85
CA MET A 102 36.02 18.36 14.46
C MET A 102 36.89 19.35 13.68
N PHE A 103 37.00 20.61 14.09
CA PHE A 103 37.68 21.68 13.36
C PHE A 103 38.95 22.17 14.09
N PRO A 104 40.10 21.50 13.92
CA PRO A 104 41.35 21.89 14.58
C PRO A 104 41.87 23.23 14.06
N GLN A 105 42.77 23.89 14.81
CA GLN A 105 43.41 25.15 14.38
C GLN A 105 44.09 25.04 13.01
N GLU A 106 44.81 23.94 12.78
CA GLU A 106 45.35 23.52 11.49
C GLU A 106 45.33 22.00 11.43
N GLY A 107 45.13 21.42 10.25
CA GLY A 107 45.17 19.97 10.04
C GLY A 107 44.01 19.44 9.19
N TYR A 108 43.92 18.12 9.12
CA TYR A 108 42.98 17.42 8.25
C TYR A 108 41.96 16.65 9.08
N PHE A 109 40.73 16.57 8.58
CA PHE A 109 39.75 15.58 8.99
C PHE A 109 39.54 14.58 7.87
N TYR A 110 39.46 13.30 8.20
CA TYR A 110 39.03 12.26 7.27
C TYR A 110 38.07 11.30 7.96
N GLY A 111 36.90 11.06 7.37
CA GLY A 111 35.86 10.26 7.98
C GLY A 111 34.70 9.95 7.03
N PHE A 112 33.56 9.64 7.61
CA PHE A 112 32.33 9.32 6.90
C PHE A 112 31.12 9.97 7.57
N LEU A 113 30.09 10.23 6.78
CA LEU A 113 28.81 10.75 7.24
C LEU A 113 27.66 9.90 6.71
N GLY A 114 26.55 9.88 7.41
CA GLY A 114 25.40 9.09 7.01
C GLY A 114 24.28 9.11 8.04
N LEU A 115 23.51 8.03 8.06
CA LEU A 115 22.37 7.84 8.95
C LEU A 115 22.58 6.62 9.84
N GLU A 116 22.27 6.72 11.13
CA GLU A 116 22.31 5.60 12.06
C GLU A 116 21.16 5.65 13.06
N THR A 117 20.77 4.53 13.66
CA THR A 117 19.91 4.56 14.83
C THR A 117 20.71 5.05 16.05
N PRO A 118 20.10 5.75 17.03
CA PRO A 118 20.80 6.25 18.22
C PRO A 118 21.52 5.18 19.06
N ASP A 119 21.09 3.92 18.95
CA ASP A 119 21.69 2.76 19.61
C ASP A 119 22.78 2.06 18.76
N HIS A 120 23.10 2.61 17.58
CA HIS A 120 24.02 2.08 16.58
C HIS A 120 23.67 0.67 16.03
N SER A 121 22.46 0.17 16.26
CA SER A 121 22.02 -1.14 15.76
C SER A 121 21.86 -1.18 14.23
N LYS A 122 21.60 -0.04 13.60
CA LYS A 122 21.53 0.14 12.15
C LYS A 122 22.35 1.35 11.73
N ARG A 123 23.22 1.18 10.73
CA ARG A 123 24.06 2.25 10.17
C ARG A 123 24.08 2.20 8.65
N VAL A 124 23.99 3.38 8.03
CA VAL A 124 24.08 3.63 6.59
C VAL A 124 25.18 4.69 6.38
N SER A 125 26.40 4.24 6.01
CA SER A 125 27.61 5.07 5.98
C SER A 125 28.24 5.14 4.59
N THR A 126 27.45 5.52 3.58
CA THR A 126 27.84 5.42 2.16
C THR A 126 28.71 6.57 1.64
N PHE A 127 29.04 7.56 2.48
CA PHE A 127 29.75 8.78 2.07
C PHE A 127 31.00 9.00 2.90
N SER A 128 32.13 9.19 2.22
CA SER A 128 33.36 9.69 2.83
C SER A 128 33.38 11.21 2.77
N VAL A 129 33.87 11.84 3.83
CA VAL A 129 34.02 13.29 3.96
C VAL A 129 35.41 13.62 4.48
N TRP A 130 36.02 14.63 3.89
CA TRP A 130 37.28 15.18 4.40
C TRP A 130 37.29 16.69 4.26
N PHE A 131 38.03 17.34 5.15
CA PHE A 131 38.29 18.77 5.04
C PHE A 131 39.67 19.11 5.54
N HIS A 132 40.21 20.20 5.01
CA HIS A 132 41.48 20.79 5.44
C HIS A 132 41.19 22.14 6.06
N VAL A 133 41.68 22.37 7.28
CA VAL A 133 41.57 23.67 7.94
C VAL A 133 42.87 24.44 7.72
N TYR A 134 42.79 25.54 6.97
CA TYR A 134 43.90 26.46 6.75
C TYR A 134 43.54 27.87 7.23
N ASN A 135 44.38 28.48 8.07
CA ASN A 135 44.17 29.82 8.62
C ASN A 135 42.78 30.03 9.26
N GLY A 136 42.22 28.99 9.88
CA GLY A 136 40.94 29.08 10.58
C GLY A 136 39.69 28.82 9.75
N ASN A 137 39.81 28.51 8.44
CA ASN A 137 38.68 28.21 7.55
C ASN A 137 38.81 26.79 6.95
N PRO A 138 37.78 25.93 7.03
CA PRO A 138 37.79 24.60 6.42
C PRO A 138 37.33 24.61 4.96
N ASP A 139 38.10 23.97 4.09
CA ASP A 139 37.66 23.55 2.75
C ASP A 139 37.16 22.10 2.82
N MET A 140 35.87 21.86 2.54
CA MET A 140 35.21 20.55 2.72
C MET A 140 34.84 19.87 1.39
N PHE A 141 35.07 18.55 1.35
CA PHE A 141 34.86 17.69 0.20
C PHE A 141 34.11 16.41 0.60
N VAL A 142 33.23 15.92 -0.27
CA VAL A 142 32.47 14.68 -0.07
C VAL A 142 32.64 13.76 -1.29
N ASN A 143 32.84 12.46 -1.06
CA ASN A 143 32.89 11.43 -2.09
C ASN A 143 32.07 10.19 -1.70
N LYS A 144 31.48 9.54 -2.68
CA LYS A 144 30.87 8.22 -2.55
C LYS A 144 31.95 7.19 -2.91
N GLU A 145 32.68 6.66 -1.92
CA GLU A 145 33.68 5.63 -2.23
C GLU A 145 32.98 4.45 -2.97
N PRO A 146 33.59 3.93 -4.05
CA PRO A 146 32.96 2.89 -4.85
C PRO A 146 32.81 1.60 -4.03
N PHE A 147 31.57 1.09 -3.94
CA PHE A 147 31.33 -0.29 -3.52
C PHE A 147 32.00 -1.23 -4.52
N ARG A 148 33.07 -1.92 -4.09
CA ARG A 148 33.68 -3.02 -4.83
C ARG A 148 32.99 -4.31 -4.42
N SER A 149 32.27 -4.93 -5.35
CA SER A 149 31.73 -6.28 -5.13
C SER A 149 32.89 -7.25 -4.88
N ASP A 150 32.63 -8.36 -4.19
CA ASP A 150 33.67 -9.38 -3.99
C ASP A 150 34.14 -9.96 -5.33
N LEU A 151 33.29 -9.93 -6.37
CA LEU A 151 33.68 -10.24 -7.75
C LEU A 151 34.68 -9.22 -8.32
N GLN A 152 34.48 -7.91 -8.10
CA GLN A 152 35.42 -6.89 -8.56
C GLN A 152 36.75 -6.97 -7.78
N LYS A 153 36.71 -7.27 -6.47
CA LYS A 153 37.94 -7.51 -5.70
C LYS A 153 38.69 -8.73 -6.23
N LEU A 154 37.98 -9.81 -6.57
CA LEU A 154 38.56 -11.00 -7.21
C LEU A 154 39.14 -10.69 -8.59
N MET A 155 38.50 -9.83 -9.37
CA MET A 155 39.01 -9.37 -10.68
C MET A 155 40.26 -8.52 -10.52
N ASP A 156 40.27 -7.57 -9.58
CA ASP A 156 41.42 -6.71 -9.32
C ASP A 156 42.60 -7.54 -8.75
N GLU A 157 42.32 -8.50 -7.86
CA GLU A 157 43.31 -9.46 -7.35
C GLU A 157 43.84 -10.39 -8.45
N ALA A 158 42.98 -10.79 -9.40
CA ALA A 158 43.38 -11.55 -10.56
C ALA A 158 44.25 -10.72 -11.51
N GLU A 159 43.90 -9.46 -11.79
CA GLU A 159 44.73 -8.53 -12.57
C GLU A 159 46.09 -8.31 -11.92
N ILE A 160 46.14 -8.03 -10.61
CA ILE A 160 47.39 -7.84 -9.87
C ILE A 160 48.25 -9.12 -9.89
N LYS A 161 47.64 -10.31 -9.76
CA LYS A 161 48.36 -11.58 -9.88
C LYS A 161 48.85 -11.84 -11.29
N ILE A 162 48.05 -11.54 -12.30
CA ILE A 162 48.43 -11.66 -13.72
C ILE A 162 49.59 -10.71 -14.04
N GLU A 163 49.53 -9.46 -13.59
CA GLU A 163 50.62 -8.49 -13.78
C GLU A 163 51.91 -8.90 -13.05
N ALA A 164 51.80 -9.44 -11.84
CA ALA A 164 52.95 -9.95 -11.09
C ALA A 164 53.61 -11.15 -11.76
N GLU A 165 52.81 -12.11 -12.26
CA GLU A 165 53.32 -13.31 -12.95
C GLU A 165 53.88 -12.99 -14.34
N ILE A 166 53.20 -12.16 -15.13
CA ILE A 166 53.73 -11.69 -16.44
C ILE A 166 55.00 -10.87 -16.24
N GLY A 167 55.05 -10.03 -15.19
CA GLY A 167 56.25 -9.26 -14.83
C GLY A 167 57.44 -10.15 -14.45
N ASN A 168 57.19 -11.26 -13.74
CA ASN A 168 58.22 -12.25 -13.43
C ASN A 168 58.73 -12.97 -14.68
N VAL A 169 57.84 -13.44 -15.56
CA VAL A 169 58.20 -14.08 -16.83
C VAL A 169 59.02 -13.13 -17.71
N GLN A 170 58.63 -11.86 -17.82
CA GLN A 170 59.40 -10.85 -18.57
C GLN A 170 60.78 -10.60 -17.96
N LYS A 171 60.89 -10.62 -16.63
CA LYS A 171 62.15 -10.44 -15.91
C LYS A 171 63.09 -11.64 -16.09
N GLU A 172 62.56 -12.85 -16.06
CA GLU A 172 63.31 -14.08 -16.32
C GLU A 172 63.76 -14.15 -17.78
N TRP A 173 62.90 -13.78 -18.73
CA TRP A 173 63.24 -13.67 -20.15
C TRP A 173 64.34 -12.63 -20.40
N LYS A 174 64.24 -11.46 -19.76
CA LYS A 174 65.27 -10.42 -19.85
C LYS A 174 66.60 -10.89 -19.23
N THR A 175 66.55 -11.58 -18.09
CA THR A 175 67.74 -12.15 -17.44
C THR A 175 68.40 -13.22 -18.31
N LEU A 176 67.59 -14.07 -18.96
CA LEU A 176 68.05 -15.07 -19.92
C LEU A 176 68.67 -14.40 -21.14
N SER A 177 68.03 -13.36 -21.70
CA SER A 177 68.54 -12.58 -22.83
C SER A 177 69.87 -11.89 -22.52
N GLU A 178 70.00 -11.25 -21.36
CA GLU A 178 71.23 -10.60 -20.90
C GLU A 178 72.35 -11.62 -20.62
N THR A 179 72.00 -12.81 -20.12
CA THR A 179 72.96 -13.91 -19.91
C THR A 179 73.46 -14.45 -21.25
N ILE A 180 72.58 -14.64 -22.22
CA ILE A 180 72.93 -15.06 -23.58
C ILE A 180 73.81 -13.99 -24.26
N GLN A 181 73.48 -12.70 -24.12
CA GLN A 181 74.33 -11.62 -24.65
C GLN A 181 75.73 -11.61 -24.01
N LYS A 182 75.84 -11.77 -22.69
CA LYS A 182 77.15 -11.86 -22.01
C LYS A 182 77.96 -13.08 -22.44
N MET A 183 77.34 -14.23 -22.66
CA MET A 183 78.02 -15.43 -23.17
C MET A 183 78.55 -15.22 -24.60
N ILE A 184 77.76 -14.54 -25.45
CA ILE A 184 78.18 -14.15 -26.81
C ILE A 184 79.35 -13.15 -26.77
N GLU A 185 79.30 -12.15 -25.89
CA GLU A 185 80.37 -11.15 -25.71
C GLU A 185 81.67 -11.74 -25.16
N GLN A 186 81.59 -12.84 -24.39
CA GLN A 186 82.75 -13.55 -23.81
C GLN A 186 83.36 -14.58 -24.77
N GLY A 187 82.80 -14.75 -25.98
CA GLY A 187 83.32 -15.69 -26.99
C GLY A 187 83.12 -17.17 -26.64
N ASP A 188 82.21 -17.47 -25.70
CA ASP A 188 81.93 -18.84 -25.27
C ASP A 188 80.98 -19.50 -26.29
N THR A 189 81.46 -20.57 -26.95
CA THR A 189 80.83 -21.20 -28.12
C THR A 189 80.30 -22.61 -27.82
N ASP A 190 79.83 -22.86 -26.59
CA ASP A 190 79.10 -24.09 -26.29
C ASP A 190 77.62 -23.99 -26.73
N LEU A 191 77.41 -24.24 -28.03
CA LEU A 191 76.11 -24.25 -28.69
C LEU A 191 75.16 -25.30 -28.09
N THR A 192 75.68 -26.35 -27.43
CA THR A 192 74.90 -27.43 -26.84
C THR A 192 74.23 -27.01 -25.53
N SER A 193 74.94 -26.24 -24.70
CA SER A 193 74.37 -25.64 -23.48
C SER A 193 73.24 -24.64 -23.81
N LEU A 194 73.44 -23.84 -24.87
CA LEU A 194 72.45 -22.86 -25.34
C LEU A 194 71.18 -23.54 -25.88
N LYS A 195 71.34 -24.64 -26.63
CA LYS A 195 70.23 -25.43 -27.17
C LYS A 195 69.42 -26.14 -26.09
N ASN A 196 70.08 -26.66 -25.05
CA ASN A 196 69.40 -27.31 -23.92
C ASN A 196 68.60 -26.30 -23.06
N ARG A 197 69.08 -25.06 -22.91
CA ARG A 197 68.34 -24.03 -22.15
C ARG A 197 67.17 -23.42 -22.92
N ILE A 198 67.26 -23.33 -24.25
CA ILE A 198 66.11 -22.97 -25.10
C ILE A 198 65.04 -24.06 -25.04
N GLY A 199 65.43 -25.34 -25.07
CA GLY A 199 64.49 -26.46 -24.94
C GLY A 199 63.69 -26.44 -23.63
N LEU A 200 64.31 -26.07 -22.51
CA LEU A 200 63.61 -25.92 -21.22
C LEU A 200 62.57 -24.80 -21.23
N ALA A 201 62.85 -23.68 -21.92
CA ALA A 201 61.88 -22.59 -22.08
C ALA A 201 60.73 -22.96 -23.04
N GLU A 202 60.99 -23.81 -24.05
CA GLU A 202 59.95 -24.36 -24.92
C GLU A 202 59.03 -25.33 -24.16
N ASP A 203 59.59 -26.15 -23.25
CA ASP A 203 58.83 -27.07 -22.40
C ASP A 203 57.95 -26.31 -21.38
N GLU A 204 58.46 -25.26 -20.74
CA GLU A 204 57.67 -24.42 -19.82
C GLU A 204 56.55 -23.66 -20.55
N LEU A 205 56.80 -23.18 -21.78
CA LEU A 205 55.77 -22.54 -22.61
C LEU A 205 54.69 -23.54 -23.05
N ALA A 206 55.08 -24.77 -23.34
CA ALA A 206 54.15 -25.85 -23.68
C ALA A 206 53.27 -26.26 -22.48
N ASP A 207 53.83 -26.33 -21.27
CA ASP A 207 53.07 -26.59 -20.04
C ASP A 207 52.12 -25.45 -19.68
N LEU A 208 52.49 -24.19 -19.96
CA LEU A 208 51.63 -23.03 -19.78
C LEU A 208 50.44 -23.06 -20.76
N LEU A 209 50.69 -23.35 -22.03
CA LEU A 209 49.67 -23.54 -23.06
C LEU A 209 48.72 -24.70 -22.71
N LYS A 210 49.27 -25.83 -22.25
CA LYS A 210 48.48 -26.97 -21.80
C LYS A 210 47.63 -26.66 -20.57
N THR A 211 48.13 -25.84 -19.64
CA THR A 211 47.37 -25.41 -18.45
C THR A 211 46.21 -24.48 -18.82
N ILE A 212 46.36 -23.68 -19.87
CA ILE A 212 45.28 -22.85 -20.43
C ILE A 212 44.18 -23.74 -21.03
N ASP A 213 44.57 -24.76 -21.81
CA ASP A 213 43.65 -25.72 -22.44
C ASP A 213 42.95 -26.63 -21.40
N ASP A 214 43.70 -27.24 -20.47
CA ASP A 214 43.17 -28.22 -19.49
C ASP A 214 42.23 -27.59 -18.44
N LYS A 215 42.37 -26.29 -18.16
CA LYS A 215 41.53 -25.57 -17.19
C LYS A 215 40.31 -24.89 -17.82
N GLY A 216 40.14 -24.97 -19.14
CA GLY A 216 39.02 -24.35 -19.85
C GLY A 216 38.96 -22.84 -19.65
N LEU A 217 40.11 -22.17 -19.55
CA LEU A 217 40.18 -20.72 -19.38
C LEU A 217 39.78 -20.06 -20.71
N LEU A 218 38.74 -19.23 -20.67
CA LEU A 218 38.28 -18.48 -21.84
C LEU A 218 39.41 -17.56 -22.34
N THR A 219 39.65 -17.58 -23.64
CA THR A 219 40.48 -16.55 -24.28
C THR A 219 39.82 -15.17 -24.12
N GLN A 220 40.62 -14.11 -24.24
CA GLN A 220 40.12 -12.73 -24.17
C GLN A 220 38.99 -12.47 -25.18
N ASP A 221 39.08 -13.07 -26.36
CA ASP A 221 38.08 -12.95 -27.41
C ASP A 221 36.78 -13.70 -27.08
N GLU A 222 36.87 -14.89 -26.47
CA GLU A 222 35.70 -15.66 -26.03
C GLU A 222 34.99 -14.98 -24.86
N PHE A 223 35.75 -14.47 -23.89
CA PHE A 223 35.20 -13.71 -22.77
C PHE A 223 34.51 -12.43 -23.26
N SER A 224 35.16 -11.66 -24.14
CA SER A 224 34.58 -10.44 -24.71
C SER A 224 33.29 -10.73 -25.51
N SER A 225 33.27 -11.85 -26.24
CA SER A 225 32.11 -12.30 -27.01
C SER A 225 30.93 -12.69 -26.11
N GLN A 226 31.18 -13.43 -25.02
CA GLN A 226 30.15 -13.77 -24.04
C GLN A 226 29.66 -12.54 -23.26
N MET A 227 30.56 -11.62 -22.89
CA MET A 227 30.20 -10.39 -22.19
C MET A 227 29.32 -9.48 -23.05
N LYS A 228 29.56 -9.42 -24.35
CA LYS A 228 28.71 -8.66 -25.28
C LYS A 228 27.29 -9.23 -25.39
N ILE A 229 27.15 -10.55 -25.38
CA ILE A 229 25.83 -11.21 -25.34
C ILE A 229 25.12 -10.90 -24.01
N PHE A 230 25.85 -10.95 -22.90
CA PHE A 230 25.31 -10.60 -21.59
C PHE A 230 24.86 -9.14 -21.51
N GLU A 231 25.69 -8.20 -21.96
CA GLU A 231 25.35 -6.77 -22.02
C GLU A 231 24.11 -6.53 -22.87
N GLN A 232 24.00 -7.17 -24.04
CA GLN A 232 22.82 -7.03 -24.90
C GLN A 232 21.56 -7.55 -24.20
N ASN A 233 21.61 -8.76 -23.61
CA ASN A 233 20.47 -9.32 -22.87
C ASN A 233 20.07 -8.44 -21.67
N PHE A 234 21.05 -7.83 -21.01
CA PHE A 234 20.81 -6.92 -19.89
C PHE A 234 20.16 -5.62 -20.35
N GLN A 235 20.64 -5.02 -21.44
CA GLN A 235 20.03 -3.82 -22.03
C GLN A 235 18.60 -4.09 -22.51
N ASP A 236 18.35 -5.21 -23.19
CA ASP A 236 17.02 -5.60 -23.65
C ASP A 236 16.03 -5.80 -22.48
N ALA A 237 16.51 -6.36 -21.35
CA ALA A 237 15.70 -6.52 -20.14
C ALA A 237 15.45 -5.17 -19.43
N LEU A 238 16.45 -4.29 -19.43
CA LEU A 238 16.36 -2.95 -18.85
C LEU A 238 15.39 -2.07 -19.65
N GLU A 239 15.43 -2.12 -20.98
CA GLU A 239 14.48 -1.41 -21.85
C GLU A 239 13.03 -1.85 -21.60
N LYS A 240 12.80 -3.15 -21.38
CA LYS A 240 11.48 -3.68 -21.02
C LYS A 240 10.98 -3.19 -19.66
N LEU A 241 11.88 -2.99 -18.69
CA LEU A 241 11.55 -2.51 -17.34
C LEU A 241 11.44 -0.99 -17.23
N GLN A 242 12.17 -0.25 -18.07
CA GLN A 242 12.19 1.23 -18.08
C GLN A 242 11.14 1.83 -19.01
N SER A 243 10.56 1.03 -19.90
CA SER A 243 9.37 1.44 -20.64
C SER A 243 8.26 1.75 -19.62
N PRO A 244 7.70 2.97 -19.59
CA PRO A 244 6.51 3.24 -18.78
C PRO A 244 5.46 2.21 -19.18
N ILE A 245 5.00 1.39 -18.24
CA ILE A 245 3.79 0.61 -18.47
C ILE A 245 2.70 1.68 -18.55
N PRO A 246 2.08 1.92 -19.72
CA PRO A 246 0.93 2.79 -19.77
C PRO A 246 -0.16 2.04 -19.02
N ILE A 247 -0.37 2.39 -17.76
CA ILE A 247 -1.58 2.00 -17.04
C ILE A 247 -2.65 2.90 -17.62
N ASP A 248 -3.50 2.32 -18.45
CA ASP A 248 -4.72 2.98 -18.92
C ASP A 248 -5.51 3.40 -17.68
N ASP A 249 -5.97 4.66 -17.63
CA ASP A 249 -6.80 5.17 -16.54
C ASP A 249 -8.03 4.26 -16.32
N SER A 250 -8.48 3.54 -17.36
CA SER A 250 -9.54 2.52 -17.26
C SER A 250 -9.25 1.36 -16.31
N VAL A 251 -7.98 1.15 -15.92
CA VAL A 251 -7.58 0.16 -14.91
C VAL A 251 -7.79 0.68 -13.48
N ILE A 252 -7.84 2.01 -13.29
CA ILE A 252 -7.94 2.66 -11.98
C ILE A 252 -9.36 3.20 -11.73
N ILE A 253 -9.95 3.89 -12.70
CA ILE A 253 -11.28 4.53 -12.61
C ILE A 253 -12.33 3.82 -13.47
N GLY A 254 -12.01 2.63 -14.00
CA GLY A 254 -12.89 1.85 -14.86
C GLY A 254 -13.07 2.46 -16.25
N LYS A 255 -13.71 1.69 -17.12
CA LYS A 255 -13.99 2.08 -18.50
C LYS A 255 -15.14 3.10 -18.53
N PRO A 256 -15.15 3.99 -19.54
CA PRO A 256 -16.33 4.80 -19.83
C PRO A 256 -17.56 3.91 -20.05
N VAL A 257 -18.70 4.32 -19.50
CA VAL A 257 -19.97 3.60 -19.66
C VAL A 257 -20.27 3.38 -21.15
N PRO A 258 -20.38 2.12 -21.63
CA PRO A 258 -20.61 1.83 -23.04
C PRO A 258 -21.93 2.41 -23.57
N SER A 259 -21.99 2.77 -24.86
CA SER A 259 -23.17 3.42 -25.45
C SER A 259 -24.47 2.60 -25.33
N ASN A 260 -24.39 1.27 -25.41
CA ASN A 260 -25.54 0.38 -25.19
C ASN A 260 -26.05 0.46 -23.74
N VAL A 261 -25.14 0.54 -22.76
CA VAL A 261 -25.49 0.74 -21.36
C VAL A 261 -26.10 2.13 -21.17
N LYS A 262 -25.48 3.20 -21.69
CA LYS A 262 -26.04 4.56 -21.62
C LYS A 262 -27.47 4.63 -22.17
N ASN A 263 -27.74 4.05 -23.33
CA ASN A 263 -29.08 4.03 -23.90
C ASN A 263 -30.09 3.33 -22.97
N ALA A 264 -29.71 2.22 -22.33
CA ALA A 264 -30.57 1.52 -21.37
C ALA A 264 -30.84 2.39 -20.13
N LEU A 265 -29.80 3.06 -19.62
CA LEU A 265 -29.91 3.94 -18.47
C LEU A 265 -30.72 5.22 -18.78
N ASP A 266 -30.55 5.81 -19.95
CA ASP A 266 -31.33 6.97 -20.40
C ASP A 266 -32.83 6.63 -20.51
N MET A 267 -33.17 5.39 -20.91
CA MET A 267 -34.55 4.91 -20.85
C MET A 267 -35.07 4.87 -19.41
N ILE A 268 -34.28 4.35 -18.45
CA ILE A 268 -34.66 4.36 -17.03
C ILE A 268 -34.82 5.81 -16.55
N LYS A 269 -33.86 6.70 -16.80
CA LYS A 269 -33.91 8.13 -16.46
C LYS A 269 -35.21 8.79 -16.92
N SER A 270 -35.64 8.49 -18.14
CA SER A 270 -36.86 9.06 -18.72
C SER A 270 -38.16 8.67 -17.97
N THR A 271 -38.12 7.63 -17.14
CA THR A 271 -39.25 7.15 -16.34
C THR A 271 -39.24 7.66 -14.90
N ILE A 272 -38.16 8.32 -14.47
CA ILE A 272 -38.00 8.76 -13.08
C ILE A 272 -38.88 9.98 -12.80
N ASP A 273 -39.74 9.84 -11.80
CA ASP A 273 -40.52 10.95 -11.26
C ASP A 273 -39.65 11.75 -10.29
N GLN A 274 -39.08 12.86 -10.80
CA GLN A 274 -38.23 13.78 -10.03
C GLN A 274 -38.97 14.50 -8.89
N SER A 275 -40.30 14.41 -8.80
CA SER A 275 -41.04 14.94 -7.64
C SER A 275 -40.98 14.00 -6.43
N LYS A 276 -40.69 12.72 -6.65
CA LYS A 276 -40.58 11.68 -5.62
C LYS A 276 -39.15 11.52 -5.11
N PHE A 277 -38.97 10.79 -4.01
CA PHE A 277 -37.64 10.37 -3.57
C PHE A 277 -37.18 9.17 -4.39
N ASN A 278 -35.95 9.23 -4.90
CA ASN A 278 -35.33 8.23 -5.76
C ASN A 278 -33.97 7.81 -5.17
N LEU A 279 -33.87 6.54 -4.78
CA LEU A 279 -32.68 5.91 -4.21
C LEU A 279 -32.16 4.85 -5.16
N LEU A 280 -30.93 4.98 -5.65
CA LEU A 280 -30.23 3.90 -6.33
C LEU A 280 -29.47 3.07 -5.29
N PHE A 281 -29.75 1.76 -5.24
CA PHE A 281 -29.04 0.81 -4.38
C PHE A 281 -28.19 -0.12 -5.26
N PHE A 282 -26.87 0.05 -5.15
CA PHE A 282 -25.82 -0.70 -5.84
C PHE A 282 -25.09 -1.52 -4.78
N ASN A 283 -24.91 -2.83 -4.94
CA ASN A 283 -24.34 -3.68 -3.87
C ASN A 283 -23.51 -4.80 -4.46
N ASP A 284 -22.60 -5.34 -3.65
CA ASP A 284 -21.90 -6.60 -3.92
C ASP A 284 -21.22 -6.53 -5.30
N SER A 285 -20.42 -5.48 -5.48
CA SER A 285 -19.65 -5.27 -6.70
C SER A 285 -18.37 -6.08 -6.72
N HIS A 286 -17.88 -6.47 -5.52
CA HIS A 286 -16.66 -7.23 -5.32
C HIS A 286 -15.50 -6.72 -6.17
N TYR A 287 -15.26 -5.41 -6.18
CA TYR A 287 -14.13 -4.86 -6.92
C TYR A 287 -12.79 -5.40 -6.37
N GLY A 288 -11.80 -5.57 -7.25
CA GLY A 288 -10.45 -5.96 -6.85
C GLY A 288 -10.05 -7.37 -7.22
N MET A 289 -8.75 -7.61 -7.42
CA MET A 289 -8.27 -8.85 -8.07
C MET A 289 -8.24 -10.06 -7.11
N ARG A 290 -8.55 -11.27 -7.59
CA ARG A 290 -8.21 -12.53 -6.89
C ARG A 290 -6.85 -13.01 -7.31
N SER A 291 -5.93 -13.11 -6.35
CA SER A 291 -4.56 -13.59 -6.60
C SER A 291 -4.49 -15.00 -7.20
N ALA A 292 -5.54 -15.82 -7.04
CA ALA A 292 -5.57 -17.20 -7.51
C ALA A 292 -6.14 -17.40 -8.93
N ILE A 293 -6.66 -16.35 -9.57
CA ILE A 293 -7.33 -16.47 -10.88
C ILE A 293 -6.71 -15.48 -11.87
N THR A 294 -6.02 -16.00 -12.89
CA THR A 294 -5.54 -15.20 -14.03
C THR A 294 -6.75 -14.73 -14.85
N ASN A 295 -6.81 -13.44 -15.21
CA ASN A 295 -7.97 -12.82 -15.89
C ASN A 295 -9.28 -12.88 -15.08
N TYR A 296 -9.20 -12.72 -13.76
CA TYR A 296 -10.37 -12.67 -12.90
C TYR A 296 -11.24 -11.44 -13.25
N GLY A 297 -12.56 -11.63 -13.30
CA GLY A 297 -13.57 -10.64 -13.73
C GLY A 297 -13.96 -9.46 -12.80
N PRO A 298 -13.52 -9.27 -11.56
CA PRO A 298 -13.92 -8.11 -10.74
C PRO A 298 -13.26 -6.78 -11.15
N LEU A 299 -12.47 -6.77 -12.24
CA LEU A 299 -12.14 -5.52 -12.94
C LEU A 299 -13.41 -4.75 -13.36
N TYR A 300 -14.55 -5.42 -13.53
CA TYR A 300 -15.82 -4.76 -13.85
C TYR A 300 -16.51 -4.10 -12.65
N GLY A 301 -16.09 -4.32 -11.40
CA GLY A 301 -16.77 -3.73 -10.23
C GLY A 301 -16.87 -2.20 -10.34
N ILE A 302 -15.77 -1.56 -10.73
CA ILE A 302 -15.74 -0.12 -11.02
C ILE A 302 -16.51 0.21 -12.32
N ASP A 303 -16.43 -0.59 -13.39
CA ASP A 303 -17.23 -0.36 -14.61
C ASP A 303 -18.75 -0.34 -14.31
N ARG A 304 -19.20 -1.19 -13.38
CA ARG A 304 -20.60 -1.26 -12.93
C ARG A 304 -20.94 -0.08 -12.04
N LEU A 305 -20.03 0.32 -11.15
CA LEU A 305 -20.16 1.55 -10.38
C LEU A 305 -20.31 2.76 -11.31
N ASN A 306 -19.52 2.87 -12.38
CA ASN A 306 -19.65 3.94 -13.37
C ASN A 306 -21.03 3.94 -14.03
N GLY A 307 -21.64 2.76 -14.24
CA GLY A 307 -23.03 2.64 -14.67
C GLY A 307 -24.03 3.19 -13.65
N ALA A 308 -23.84 2.93 -12.36
CA ALA A 308 -24.66 3.52 -11.30
C ALA A 308 -24.45 5.04 -11.18
N LEU A 309 -23.20 5.51 -11.25
CA LEU A 309 -22.82 6.92 -11.22
C LEU A 309 -23.31 7.71 -12.43
N TYR A 310 -23.57 7.05 -13.55
CA TYR A 310 -24.25 7.68 -14.69
C TYR A 310 -25.66 8.18 -14.32
N MET A 311 -26.30 7.64 -13.27
CA MET A 311 -27.62 8.05 -12.79
C MET A 311 -27.58 9.22 -11.78
N ASP A 312 -26.39 9.71 -11.41
CA ASP A 312 -26.17 10.73 -10.38
C ASP A 312 -27.01 12.01 -10.56
N ASP A 313 -27.27 12.42 -11.81
CA ASP A 313 -28.09 13.60 -12.12
C ASP A 313 -29.61 13.36 -12.06
N SER A 314 -30.03 12.15 -11.72
CA SER A 314 -31.41 11.69 -11.85
C SER A 314 -31.99 11.08 -10.57
N VAL A 315 -31.20 10.94 -9.51
CA VAL A 315 -31.61 10.34 -8.24
C VAL A 315 -31.24 11.25 -7.07
N ASP A 316 -31.90 11.09 -5.92
CA ASP A 316 -31.60 11.87 -4.72
C ASP A 316 -30.41 11.27 -3.95
N ALA A 317 -30.28 9.95 -3.95
CA ALA A 317 -29.19 9.24 -3.28
C ALA A 317 -28.72 7.99 -4.06
N ILE A 318 -27.42 7.71 -3.98
CA ILE A 318 -26.79 6.46 -4.41
C ILE A 318 -26.15 5.81 -3.18
N VAL A 319 -26.52 4.57 -2.89
CA VAL A 319 -25.94 3.80 -1.79
C VAL A 319 -25.20 2.58 -2.36
N ALA A 320 -23.91 2.49 -2.06
CA ALA A 320 -23.12 1.29 -2.19
C ALA A 320 -23.36 0.40 -0.96
N GLY A 321 -24.01 -0.75 -1.16
CA GLY A 321 -24.63 -1.57 -0.12
C GLY A 321 -23.70 -2.50 0.67
N GLY A 322 -22.38 -2.37 0.52
CA GLY A 322 -21.41 -3.31 1.08
C GLY A 322 -20.88 -4.28 0.03
N ASP A 323 -19.83 -5.02 0.42
CA ASP A 323 -19.03 -5.85 -0.47
C ASP A 323 -18.58 -5.06 -1.71
N ASN A 324 -18.10 -3.85 -1.40
CA ASN A 324 -17.55 -2.91 -2.35
C ASN A 324 -16.29 -3.48 -2.98
N ILE A 325 -15.46 -4.16 -2.18
CA ILE A 325 -14.31 -4.94 -2.65
C ILE A 325 -14.47 -6.44 -2.38
N ASP A 326 -13.76 -7.28 -3.14
CA ASP A 326 -13.85 -8.73 -3.01
C ASP A 326 -13.12 -9.28 -1.77
N GLY A 327 -12.13 -8.56 -1.22
CA GLY A 327 -11.43 -8.95 0.01
C GLY A 327 -10.47 -10.15 -0.09
N HIS A 328 -10.29 -10.72 -1.29
CA HIS A 328 -9.48 -11.94 -1.50
C HIS A 328 -8.01 -11.71 -1.88
N LEU A 329 -7.60 -10.49 -2.22
CA LEU A 329 -6.24 -10.24 -2.68
C LEU A 329 -5.23 -10.51 -1.57
N ASN A 330 -4.28 -11.42 -1.79
CA ASN A 330 -3.32 -11.83 -0.75
C ASN A 330 -2.57 -10.64 -0.14
N SER A 331 -2.25 -9.62 -0.94
CA SER A 331 -1.57 -8.39 -0.52
C SER A 331 -2.52 -7.43 0.20
N THR A 332 -2.25 -7.14 1.47
CA THR A 332 -2.97 -6.09 2.22
C THR A 332 -2.85 -4.73 1.54
N ALA A 333 -1.67 -4.38 1.01
CA ALA A 333 -1.47 -3.11 0.31
C ALA A 333 -2.33 -3.01 -0.97
N GLY A 334 -2.56 -4.13 -1.65
CA GLY A 334 -3.43 -4.13 -2.82
C GLY A 334 -4.92 -4.08 -2.45
N LEU A 335 -5.36 -4.69 -1.34
CA LEU A 335 -6.73 -4.52 -0.86
C LEU A 335 -7.04 -3.07 -0.47
N LEU A 336 -6.09 -2.41 0.22
CA LEU A 336 -6.22 -1.00 0.55
C LEU A 336 -6.29 -0.14 -0.72
N ASN A 337 -5.54 -0.49 -1.77
CA ASN A 337 -5.62 0.17 -3.06
C ASN A 337 -6.97 -0.05 -3.75
N ASP A 338 -7.51 -1.28 -3.73
CA ASP A 338 -8.82 -1.58 -4.29
C ASP A 338 -9.92 -0.79 -3.56
N GLU A 339 -9.86 -0.74 -2.22
CA GLU A 339 -10.80 0.04 -1.40
C GLU A 339 -10.71 1.54 -1.69
N GLN A 340 -9.49 2.09 -1.76
CA GLN A 340 -9.28 3.51 -2.07
C GLN A 340 -9.80 3.88 -3.46
N ASN A 341 -9.53 3.06 -4.47
CA ASN A 341 -9.99 3.33 -5.84
C ASN A 341 -11.51 3.29 -5.93
N PHE A 342 -12.15 2.29 -5.32
CA PHE A 342 -13.60 2.22 -5.27
C PHE A 342 -14.20 3.42 -4.55
N ALA A 343 -13.65 3.79 -3.38
CA ALA A 343 -14.12 4.93 -2.60
C ALA A 343 -13.98 6.25 -3.37
N LEU A 344 -12.84 6.46 -4.05
CA LEU A 344 -12.59 7.63 -4.87
C LEU A 344 -13.58 7.73 -6.03
N GLU A 345 -13.82 6.63 -6.75
CA GLU A 345 -14.75 6.63 -7.87
C GLU A 345 -16.19 6.86 -7.38
N LEU A 346 -16.63 6.18 -6.30
CA LEU A 346 -17.96 6.39 -5.74
C LEU A 346 -18.16 7.88 -5.40
N LEU A 347 -17.24 8.46 -4.64
CA LEU A 347 -17.37 9.82 -4.11
C LEU A 347 -17.13 10.93 -5.14
N PHE A 348 -16.31 10.68 -6.16
CA PHE A 348 -15.83 11.75 -7.07
C PHE A 348 -15.86 11.41 -8.56
N GLY A 349 -16.33 10.22 -8.94
CA GLY A 349 -16.43 9.75 -10.33
C GLY A 349 -17.56 10.39 -11.15
N SER A 350 -18.41 11.22 -10.52
CA SER A 350 -19.47 11.96 -11.20
C SER A 350 -19.57 13.41 -10.71
N ALA A 351 -20.56 14.15 -11.22
CA ALA A 351 -20.76 15.56 -10.88
C ALA A 351 -21.23 15.81 -9.44
N ASN A 352 -21.56 14.75 -8.69
CA ASN A 352 -22.07 14.78 -7.32
C ASN A 352 -23.36 15.58 -7.20
N HIS A 353 -24.34 15.29 -8.07
CA HIS A 353 -25.69 15.83 -7.95
C HIS A 353 -26.53 15.06 -6.92
N SER A 354 -26.26 13.76 -6.74
CA SER A 354 -26.88 12.89 -5.74
C SER A 354 -25.99 12.74 -4.51
N ASP A 355 -26.61 12.50 -3.35
CA ASP A 355 -25.88 12.13 -2.14
C ASP A 355 -25.36 10.70 -2.23
N LYS A 356 -24.12 10.44 -1.80
CA LYS A 356 -23.50 9.11 -1.98
C LYS A 356 -22.99 8.53 -0.67
N PHE A 357 -23.38 7.29 -0.41
CA PHE A 357 -23.00 6.61 0.83
C PHE A 357 -22.48 5.20 0.54
N ALA A 358 -21.46 4.78 1.28
CA ALA A 358 -21.00 3.40 1.30
C ALA A 358 -21.34 2.76 2.65
N LEU A 359 -21.86 1.55 2.58
CA LEU A 359 -21.99 0.63 3.70
C LEU A 359 -20.83 -0.36 3.64
N ARG A 360 -20.47 -0.95 4.78
CA ARG A 360 -19.45 -1.98 4.89
C ARG A 360 -20.12 -3.35 4.85
N GLY A 361 -19.66 -4.22 3.96
CA GLY A 361 -20.05 -5.63 3.88
C GLY A 361 -19.04 -6.56 4.54
N ASN A 362 -19.32 -7.86 4.46
CA ASN A 362 -18.52 -8.91 5.10
C ASN A 362 -17.19 -9.20 4.35
N HIS A 363 -17.05 -8.75 3.10
CA HIS A 363 -15.81 -8.85 2.32
C HIS A 363 -14.87 -7.65 2.52
N ASP A 364 -15.42 -6.48 2.84
CA ASP A 364 -14.71 -5.19 2.80
C ASP A 364 -13.55 -5.09 3.80
N ASP A 365 -13.54 -5.91 4.86
CA ASP A 365 -12.46 -5.91 5.86
C ASP A 365 -11.28 -6.85 5.50
N GLY A 366 -11.42 -7.63 4.43
CA GLY A 366 -10.43 -8.60 3.97
C GLY A 366 -10.18 -9.76 4.94
N THR A 367 -11.06 -9.99 5.93
CA THR A 367 -10.91 -11.04 6.95
C THR A 367 -11.04 -12.46 6.39
N LEU A 368 -11.56 -12.62 5.18
CA LEU A 368 -11.58 -13.91 4.49
C LEU A 368 -10.16 -14.51 4.34
N ARG A 369 -9.13 -13.68 4.17
CA ARG A 369 -7.74 -14.19 4.15
C ARG A 369 -7.33 -14.76 5.50
N LEU A 370 -7.71 -14.11 6.59
CA LEU A 370 -7.46 -14.58 7.95
C LEU A 370 -8.20 -15.88 8.23
N ARG A 371 -9.46 -15.99 7.77
CA ARG A 371 -10.23 -17.24 7.79
C ARG A 371 -9.49 -18.35 7.05
N ASN A 372 -9.09 -18.11 5.80
CA ASN A 372 -8.41 -19.10 4.96
C ASN A 372 -7.07 -19.51 5.55
N TYR A 373 -6.31 -18.56 6.13
CA TYR A 373 -5.08 -18.82 6.87
C TYR A 373 -5.30 -19.74 8.07
N ARG A 374 -6.27 -19.43 8.93
CA ARG A 374 -6.62 -20.26 10.10
C ARG A 374 -7.07 -21.66 9.70
N LEU A 375 -7.74 -21.81 8.56
CA LEU A 375 -8.22 -23.10 8.05
C LEU A 375 -7.20 -23.86 7.18
N GLY A 376 -6.09 -23.24 6.79
CA GLY A 376 -5.17 -23.81 5.80
C GLY A 376 -5.80 -24.06 4.42
N ILE A 377 -6.80 -23.26 4.02
CA ILE A 377 -7.52 -23.42 2.75
C ILE A 377 -6.93 -22.50 1.68
N GLN A 378 -6.64 -23.04 0.49
CA GLN A 378 -6.18 -22.25 -0.64
C GLN A 378 -7.33 -21.45 -1.30
N PRO A 379 -7.09 -20.19 -1.74
CA PRO A 379 -5.86 -19.44 -1.57
C PRO A 379 -5.75 -18.85 -0.16
N SER A 380 -4.72 -19.28 0.57
CA SER A 380 -4.31 -18.71 1.85
C SER A 380 -2.93 -18.09 1.65
N PRO A 381 -2.66 -16.90 2.21
CA PRO A 381 -1.33 -16.32 2.15
C PRO A 381 -0.32 -17.14 2.98
N ASP A 382 0.94 -17.17 2.55
CA ASP A 382 2.04 -17.84 3.27
C ASP A 382 2.44 -17.12 4.58
N TYR A 383 1.80 -15.99 4.88
CA TYR A 383 2.04 -15.16 6.05
C TYR A 383 0.73 -14.80 6.74
N PHE A 384 0.81 -14.44 8.03
CA PHE A 384 -0.34 -14.04 8.81
C PHE A 384 -0.96 -12.76 8.22
N PRO A 385 -2.24 -12.78 7.78
CA PRO A 385 -2.82 -11.66 7.05
C PRO A 385 -3.31 -10.56 7.98
N ASP A 386 -2.86 -9.33 7.73
CA ASP A 386 -3.47 -8.11 8.29
C ASP A 386 -4.85 -7.86 7.67
N THR A 387 -5.75 -7.16 8.36
CA THR A 387 -7.10 -6.81 7.90
C THR A 387 -7.24 -5.30 7.69
N ILE A 388 -8.28 -4.88 6.97
CA ILE A 388 -8.64 -3.45 6.89
C ILE A 388 -9.42 -3.09 8.15
N SER A 389 -8.87 -2.16 8.94
CA SER A 389 -9.52 -1.64 10.14
C SER A 389 -10.70 -0.72 9.82
N GLU A 390 -11.63 -0.59 10.76
CA GLU A 390 -12.73 0.38 10.69
C GLU A 390 -12.20 1.81 10.44
N GLN A 391 -11.08 2.16 11.08
CA GLN A 391 -10.45 3.47 10.89
C GLN A 391 -9.95 3.69 9.46
N GLN A 392 -9.35 2.67 8.83
CA GLN A 392 -8.89 2.78 7.43
C GLN A 392 -10.08 2.92 6.47
N PHE A 393 -11.13 2.12 6.66
CA PHE A 393 -12.37 2.26 5.88
C PHE A 393 -12.95 3.68 6.01
N LYS A 394 -13.06 4.20 7.25
CA LYS A 394 -13.51 5.57 7.51
C LYS A 394 -12.68 6.63 6.77
N GLN A 395 -11.36 6.45 6.72
CA GLN A 395 -10.45 7.37 6.04
C GLN A 395 -10.63 7.34 4.52
N HIS A 396 -10.71 6.16 3.91
CA HIS A 396 -10.84 6.01 2.47
C HIS A 396 -12.18 6.56 1.94
N TYR A 397 -13.27 6.28 2.65
CA TYR A 397 -14.60 6.79 2.31
C TYR A 397 -14.89 8.19 2.86
N MET A 398 -13.88 8.88 3.41
CA MET A 398 -13.98 10.26 3.94
C MET A 398 -15.17 10.46 4.90
N ILE A 399 -15.47 9.46 5.73
CA ILE A 399 -16.69 9.38 6.54
C ILE A 399 -16.81 10.58 7.49
N GLY A 400 -15.70 11.02 8.09
CA GLY A 400 -15.67 12.16 9.00
C GLY A 400 -15.83 13.54 8.34
N ASN A 401 -15.82 13.61 7.00
CA ASN A 401 -15.98 14.86 6.28
C ASN A 401 -17.46 15.25 6.12
N LEU A 402 -18.39 14.31 6.31
CA LEU A 402 -19.83 14.51 6.17
C LEU A 402 -20.19 15.18 4.84
N LEU A 403 -19.67 14.63 3.73
CA LEU A 403 -19.70 15.25 2.39
C LEU A 403 -21.11 15.57 1.89
N PHE A 404 -22.13 14.91 2.45
CA PHE A 404 -23.52 15.03 2.03
C PHE A 404 -24.44 15.50 3.17
N ASP A 405 -23.87 16.19 4.17
CA ASP A 405 -24.58 16.71 5.35
C ASP A 405 -25.39 15.60 6.07
N GLU A 406 -24.85 14.38 6.13
CA GLU A 406 -25.44 13.27 6.86
C GLU A 406 -25.11 13.33 8.36
N HIS A 407 -25.95 12.69 9.18
CA HIS A 407 -25.75 12.59 10.61
C HIS A 407 -25.14 11.24 10.98
N ARG A 408 -23.98 11.28 11.61
CA ARG A 408 -23.23 10.13 12.11
C ARG A 408 -23.03 10.24 13.62
N ASN A 409 -23.00 9.11 14.32
CA ASN A 409 -22.62 9.11 15.73
C ASN A 409 -21.18 9.62 15.88
N ASN A 410 -21.00 10.57 16.80
CA ASN A 410 -19.74 11.29 17.01
C ASN A 410 -19.10 11.92 15.75
N GLY A 411 -19.86 12.05 14.66
CA GLY A 411 -19.42 12.65 13.40
C GLY A 411 -18.67 11.72 12.44
N ASP A 412 -18.43 10.45 12.77
CA ASP A 412 -17.60 9.57 11.93
C ASP A 412 -18.00 8.07 11.92
N SER A 413 -19.14 7.68 12.48
CA SER A 413 -19.61 6.29 12.45
C SER A 413 -19.84 5.74 11.03
N LEU A 414 -19.65 4.43 10.84
CA LEU A 414 -19.97 3.74 9.57
C LEU A 414 -21.47 3.55 9.30
N TYR A 415 -22.32 4.00 10.22
CA TYR A 415 -23.76 4.10 10.09
C TYR A 415 -24.18 5.57 10.14
N PHE A 416 -25.29 5.92 9.50
CA PHE A 416 -25.74 7.30 9.33
C PHE A 416 -27.25 7.42 9.19
N TYR A 417 -27.78 8.62 9.36
CA TYR A 417 -29.07 8.99 8.78
C TYR A 417 -28.99 10.32 8.03
N LYS A 418 -29.86 10.49 7.05
CA LYS A 418 -30.04 11.73 6.29
C LYS A 418 -31.52 12.00 6.09
N ASP A 419 -31.94 13.22 6.40
CA ASP A 419 -33.29 13.70 6.08
C ASP A 419 -33.28 14.39 4.72
N TYR A 420 -34.32 14.14 3.93
CA TYR A 420 -34.64 14.81 2.66
C TYR A 420 -35.97 15.56 2.84
N PRO A 421 -35.95 16.80 3.37
CA PRO A 421 -37.18 17.44 3.82
C PRO A 421 -38.20 17.73 2.73
N ASP A 422 -37.74 18.09 1.55
CA ASP A 422 -38.59 18.35 0.38
C ASP A 422 -39.31 17.09 -0.10
N LYS A 423 -38.71 15.92 0.17
CA LYS A 423 -39.24 14.61 -0.17
C LYS A 423 -39.96 13.92 0.99
N LYS A 424 -39.80 14.44 2.21
CA LYS A 424 -40.30 13.88 3.47
C LYS A 424 -39.81 12.46 3.71
N VAL A 425 -38.51 12.24 3.53
CA VAL A 425 -37.87 10.94 3.72
C VAL A 425 -36.75 11.05 4.73
N ARG A 426 -36.65 10.05 5.63
CA ARG A 426 -35.43 9.74 6.38
C ARG A 426 -34.79 8.48 5.80
N LEU A 427 -33.57 8.60 5.29
CA LEU A 427 -32.73 7.48 4.90
C LEU A 427 -31.80 7.13 6.05
N ILE A 428 -31.72 5.85 6.43
CA ILE A 428 -30.83 5.34 7.48
C ILE A 428 -29.95 4.27 6.88
N GLY A 429 -28.63 4.41 6.99
CA GLY A 429 -27.66 3.36 6.68
C GLY A 429 -27.11 2.73 7.95
N LEU A 430 -27.18 1.40 8.08
CA LEU A 430 -26.58 0.67 9.20
C LEU A 430 -25.38 -0.14 8.75
N ASN A 431 -24.38 -0.24 9.65
CA ASN A 431 -23.26 -1.15 9.49
C ASN A 431 -23.67 -2.50 10.08
N SER A 432 -24.13 -3.41 9.23
CA SER A 432 -24.41 -4.81 9.63
C SER A 432 -23.14 -5.64 9.82
N ASN A 433 -21.96 -5.07 9.58
CA ASN A 433 -20.66 -5.69 9.85
C ASN A 433 -19.90 -4.91 10.94
N ASP A 434 -20.60 -4.61 12.04
CA ASP A 434 -20.08 -3.87 13.20
C ASP A 434 -19.34 -4.82 14.16
N THR A 435 -18.26 -5.43 13.66
CA THR A 435 -17.50 -6.45 14.41
C THR A 435 -16.59 -5.84 15.48
N PRO A 436 -16.40 -6.51 16.64
CA PRO A 436 -15.41 -6.11 17.66
C PRO A 436 -13.96 -6.35 17.18
N GLU A 437 -13.42 -5.45 16.36
CA GLU A 437 -12.05 -5.59 15.82
C GLU A 437 -10.93 -5.47 16.86
N ASP A 438 -11.22 -4.89 18.03
CA ASP A 438 -10.31 -4.74 19.16
C ASP A 438 -10.10 -6.06 19.93
N ILE A 439 -11.02 -7.01 19.80
CA ILE A 439 -10.95 -8.31 20.46
C ILE A 439 -10.14 -9.27 19.59
N LYS A 440 -9.01 -9.73 20.12
CA LYS A 440 -8.08 -10.63 19.43
C LYS A 440 -8.23 -12.08 19.87
N ASP A 441 -7.97 -13.00 18.95
CA ASP A 441 -7.78 -14.41 19.27
C ASP A 441 -6.33 -14.66 19.75
N SER A 442 -6.06 -15.89 20.20
CA SER A 442 -4.76 -16.36 20.68
C SER A 442 -3.61 -16.22 19.67
N ASP A 443 -3.92 -16.13 18.38
CA ASP A 443 -2.95 -15.90 17.30
C ASP A 443 -2.62 -14.41 17.06
N GLY A 444 -3.28 -13.49 17.76
CA GLY A 444 -3.12 -12.05 17.63
C GLY A 444 -4.00 -11.39 16.55
N GLY A 445 -4.70 -12.17 15.72
CA GLY A 445 -5.67 -11.65 14.74
C GLY A 445 -7.01 -11.31 15.37
N VAL A 446 -7.88 -10.65 14.62
CA VAL A 446 -9.26 -10.38 15.08
C VAL A 446 -9.97 -11.68 15.41
N LYS A 447 -10.68 -11.72 16.54
CA LYS A 447 -11.43 -12.90 16.98
C LYS A 447 -12.62 -13.15 16.06
N TYR A 448 -13.38 -12.09 15.79
CA TYR A 448 -14.57 -12.13 14.93
C TYR A 448 -14.17 -11.74 13.51
N ILE A 449 -14.12 -12.72 12.61
CA ILE A 449 -13.87 -12.48 11.19
C ILE A 449 -15.15 -11.99 10.51
N GLY A 450 -15.12 -10.81 9.88
CA GLY A 450 -16.29 -10.17 9.27
C GLY A 450 -17.00 -11.06 8.26
N ILE A 451 -16.25 -11.84 7.48
CA ILE A 451 -16.81 -12.76 6.47
C ILE A 451 -17.88 -13.72 7.04
N SER A 452 -17.79 -14.11 8.32
CA SER A 452 -18.71 -15.04 8.98
C SER A 452 -19.35 -14.48 10.24
N ASN A 453 -18.96 -13.29 10.71
CA ASN A 453 -19.48 -12.68 11.92
C ASN A 453 -19.93 -11.27 11.57
N MET A 454 -21.21 -11.15 11.24
CA MET A 454 -21.91 -9.88 11.08
C MET A 454 -22.75 -9.60 12.33
N GLY A 455 -23.21 -8.37 12.49
CA GLY A 455 -24.08 -8.00 13.59
C GLY A 455 -23.99 -6.53 13.96
N TYR A 456 -24.54 -6.22 15.13
CA TYR A 456 -24.63 -4.86 15.66
C TYR A 456 -24.14 -4.79 17.10
N ARG A 457 -23.30 -3.80 17.44
CA ARG A 457 -22.86 -3.56 18.82
C ARG A 457 -23.78 -2.60 19.56
N GLN A 458 -23.63 -2.58 20.88
CA GLN A 458 -24.36 -1.71 21.80
C GLN A 458 -24.42 -0.25 21.33
N GLU A 459 -23.30 0.32 20.91
CA GLU A 459 -23.23 1.74 20.54
C GLU A 459 -24.12 2.05 19.32
N GLN A 460 -24.06 1.22 18.28
CA GLN A 460 -24.87 1.42 17.09
C GLN A 460 -26.37 1.22 17.37
N LEU A 461 -26.75 0.19 18.14
CA LEU A 461 -28.16 -0.03 18.49
C LEU A 461 -28.73 1.05 19.40
N ASP A 462 -27.92 1.56 20.34
CA ASP A 462 -28.33 2.68 21.19
C ASP A 462 -28.51 3.96 20.36
N TRP A 463 -27.57 4.27 19.48
CA TRP A 463 -27.69 5.40 18.56
C TRP A 463 -28.91 5.27 17.65
N LEU A 464 -29.18 4.08 17.11
CA LEU A 464 -30.36 3.85 16.27
C LEU A 464 -31.65 4.17 17.05
N ALA A 465 -31.79 3.62 18.25
CA ALA A 465 -32.98 3.76 19.08
C ALA A 465 -33.16 5.20 19.62
N ASN A 466 -32.07 5.84 20.02
CA ASN A 466 -32.10 7.07 20.82
C ASN A 466 -31.65 8.32 20.07
N VAL A 467 -31.21 8.18 18.82
CA VAL A 467 -30.84 9.31 17.94
C VAL A 467 -31.52 9.19 16.58
N ALA A 468 -31.20 8.16 15.81
CA ALA A 468 -31.61 8.10 14.39
C ALA A 468 -33.12 7.91 14.18
N LEU A 469 -33.79 7.20 15.09
CA LEU A 469 -35.25 6.98 15.05
C LEU A 469 -36.03 7.99 15.91
N GLN A 470 -35.34 8.94 16.54
CA GLN A 470 -35.95 9.98 17.34
C GLN A 470 -36.25 11.23 16.49
N ASN A 471 -37.30 11.94 16.93
CA ASN A 471 -37.83 13.15 16.33
C ASN A 471 -38.09 13.06 14.81
N VAL A 472 -38.44 11.87 14.30
CA VAL A 472 -38.90 11.74 12.89
C VAL A 472 -40.25 12.46 12.78
N PRO A 473 -40.47 13.35 11.79
CA PRO A 473 -41.78 13.97 11.58
C PRO A 473 -42.86 12.94 11.24
N GLU A 474 -44.12 13.21 11.61
CA GLU A 474 -45.24 12.26 11.40
C GLU A 474 -45.53 12.01 9.91
N ASP A 475 -45.25 12.98 9.06
CA ASP A 475 -45.45 12.90 7.61
C ASP A 475 -44.22 12.40 6.85
N TYR A 476 -43.18 11.92 7.56
CA TYR A 476 -41.99 11.33 6.96
C TYR A 476 -42.09 9.82 6.83
N ALA A 477 -41.53 9.31 5.75
CA ALA A 477 -41.29 7.91 5.52
C ALA A 477 -39.82 7.55 5.82
N THR A 478 -39.58 6.42 6.49
CA THR A 478 -38.22 5.96 6.85
C THR A 478 -37.82 4.76 6.00
N ILE A 479 -36.65 4.82 5.37
CA ILE A 479 -36.03 3.73 4.62
C ILE A 479 -34.73 3.36 5.33
N VAL A 480 -34.51 2.07 5.57
CA VAL A 480 -33.27 1.53 6.11
C VAL A 480 -32.53 0.76 5.01
N VAL A 481 -31.26 1.08 4.80
CA VAL A 481 -30.34 0.39 3.90
C VAL A 481 -29.22 -0.26 4.70
N VAL A 482 -28.89 -1.51 4.38
CA VAL A 482 -27.88 -2.30 5.08
C VAL A 482 -27.18 -3.25 4.11
N HIS A 483 -26.15 -3.97 4.56
CA HIS A 483 -25.58 -5.05 3.78
C HIS A 483 -26.35 -6.38 3.97
N ALA A 484 -26.60 -6.79 5.22
CA ALA A 484 -27.21 -8.10 5.53
C ALA A 484 -28.75 -8.09 5.71
N GLN A 485 -29.41 -9.22 5.46
CA GLN A 485 -30.86 -9.39 5.59
C GLN A 485 -31.40 -9.10 7.00
N ALA A 486 -32.66 -8.67 7.11
CA ALA A 486 -33.27 -8.44 8.42
C ALA A 486 -33.62 -9.73 9.15
N THR A 487 -33.88 -10.80 8.40
CA THR A 487 -34.42 -12.07 8.89
C THR A 487 -33.39 -12.82 9.74
N PRO A 488 -33.66 -13.01 11.06
CA PRO A 488 -32.72 -13.72 11.92
C PRO A 488 -32.66 -15.21 11.63
N THR A 489 -31.49 -15.81 11.81
CA THR A 489 -31.25 -17.25 11.70
C THR A 489 -31.19 -17.92 13.07
N GLU A 490 -31.13 -19.25 13.09
CA GLU A 490 -30.94 -20.01 14.33
C GLU A 490 -29.51 -19.87 14.90
N ASN A 491 -28.55 -19.42 14.10
CA ASN A 491 -27.14 -19.34 14.50
C ASN A 491 -26.78 -17.99 15.13
N ASP A 492 -27.46 -16.90 14.79
CA ASP A 492 -27.07 -15.51 15.05
C ASP A 492 -26.62 -15.19 16.49
N ASP A 493 -27.28 -15.77 17.49
CA ASP A 493 -27.02 -15.49 18.92
C ASP A 493 -26.64 -16.76 19.69
N THR A 494 -25.84 -17.64 19.07
CA THR A 494 -25.42 -18.93 19.65
C THR A 494 -23.95 -18.92 20.08
N ASP A 495 -23.30 -20.09 20.11
CA ASP A 495 -21.89 -20.19 20.44
C ASP A 495 -21.03 -19.71 19.25
N LEU A 496 -20.41 -18.54 19.43
CA LEU A 496 -19.51 -17.92 18.45
C LEU A 496 -18.08 -18.50 18.48
N SER A 497 -17.85 -19.62 19.18
CA SER A 497 -16.54 -20.29 19.20
C SER A 497 -16.19 -20.93 17.86
N ASP A 498 -17.19 -21.32 17.08
CA ASP A 498 -17.02 -21.79 15.71
C ASP A 498 -17.06 -20.58 14.75
N GLY A 499 -15.91 -19.92 14.59
CA GLY A 499 -15.77 -18.77 13.68
C GLY A 499 -16.04 -19.09 12.20
N MET A 500 -16.44 -20.32 11.86
CA MET A 500 -16.73 -20.77 10.49
C MET A 500 -18.21 -20.82 10.15
N LYS A 501 -19.08 -20.60 11.13
CA LYS A 501 -20.52 -20.45 10.92
C LYS A 501 -20.85 -18.99 10.73
N ASP A 502 -21.80 -18.74 9.83
CA ASP A 502 -22.27 -17.38 9.61
C ASP A 502 -23.23 -16.98 10.74
N HIS A 503 -22.92 -15.86 11.36
CA HIS A 503 -23.67 -15.26 12.46
C HIS A 503 -24.05 -13.83 12.10
N HIS A 504 -25.30 -13.45 12.37
CA HIS A 504 -25.77 -12.07 12.35
C HIS A 504 -26.15 -11.65 13.77
N THR A 505 -25.16 -11.53 14.66
CA THR A 505 -25.41 -11.32 16.10
C THR A 505 -26.18 -10.02 16.35
N ASN A 506 -27.16 -10.09 17.25
CA ASN A 506 -28.10 -9.01 17.55
C ASN A 506 -29.10 -8.66 16.41
N GLN A 507 -29.27 -9.52 15.39
CA GLN A 507 -30.24 -9.29 14.32
C GLN A 507 -31.69 -9.20 14.85
N LYS A 508 -32.05 -10.05 15.81
CA LYS A 508 -33.39 -9.98 16.46
C LYS A 508 -33.60 -8.67 17.19
N GLN A 509 -32.54 -8.13 17.80
CA GLN A 509 -32.57 -6.92 18.61
C GLN A 509 -32.79 -5.68 17.72
N VAL A 510 -32.09 -5.56 16.58
CA VAL A 510 -32.34 -4.46 15.64
C VAL A 510 -33.77 -4.53 15.06
N VAL A 511 -34.27 -5.72 14.72
CA VAL A 511 -35.65 -5.93 14.26
C VAL A 511 -36.66 -5.51 15.33
N GLN A 512 -36.40 -5.79 16.61
CA GLN A 512 -37.26 -5.34 17.71
C GLN A 512 -37.26 -3.81 17.84
N ILE A 513 -36.11 -3.14 17.74
CA ILE A 513 -36.01 -1.67 17.80
C ILE A 513 -36.83 -1.02 16.67
N LEU A 514 -36.72 -1.55 15.46
CA LEU A 514 -37.48 -1.04 14.30
C LEU A 514 -38.99 -1.27 14.45
N ASN A 515 -39.40 -2.41 14.99
CA ASN A 515 -40.81 -2.68 15.29
C ASN A 515 -41.34 -1.77 16.40
N ASP A 516 -40.55 -1.46 17.42
CA ASP A 516 -40.94 -0.50 18.46
C ASP A 516 -41.16 0.90 17.86
N PHE A 517 -40.26 1.33 16.96
CA PHE A 517 -40.38 2.60 16.24
C PHE A 517 -41.64 2.65 15.38
N LYS A 518 -41.83 1.64 14.51
CA LYS A 518 -43.01 1.53 13.65
C LYS A 518 -44.31 1.57 14.45
N ASN A 519 -44.32 0.94 15.63
CA ASN A 519 -45.51 0.81 16.47
C ASN A 519 -45.64 1.90 17.55
N GLY A 520 -44.68 2.83 17.69
CA GLY A 520 -44.70 3.88 18.70
C GLY A 520 -44.59 3.35 20.13
N GLN A 521 -43.76 2.33 20.34
CA GLN A 521 -43.65 1.58 21.59
C GLN A 521 -42.37 1.93 22.37
N SER A 522 -42.29 1.40 23.59
CA SER A 522 -41.09 1.44 24.43
C SER A 522 -40.84 0.04 24.97
N SER A 523 -39.60 -0.42 24.87
CA SER A 523 -39.15 -1.71 25.37
C SER A 523 -37.72 -1.61 25.89
N VAL A 524 -37.23 -2.71 26.48
CA VAL A 524 -35.83 -2.92 26.82
C VAL A 524 -35.34 -4.10 26.00
N VAL A 525 -34.45 -3.83 25.06
CA VAL A 525 -33.89 -4.78 24.10
C VAL A 525 -32.55 -5.26 24.61
N THR A 526 -32.41 -6.56 24.87
CA THR A 526 -31.19 -7.13 25.48
C THR A 526 -30.67 -8.34 24.71
N ASN A 527 -29.36 -8.54 24.79
CA ASN A 527 -28.68 -9.79 24.45
C ASN A 527 -27.44 -9.93 25.33
N ASN A 528 -27.11 -11.16 25.72
CA ASN A 528 -25.97 -11.46 26.60
C ASN A 528 -24.94 -12.37 25.91
N VAL A 529 -24.96 -12.43 24.57
CA VAL A 529 -23.90 -13.10 23.81
C VAL A 529 -22.59 -12.40 24.11
N LYS A 530 -21.62 -13.17 24.59
CA LYS A 530 -20.34 -12.64 25.05
C LYS A 530 -19.65 -11.83 23.94
N ASP A 531 -19.11 -10.67 24.32
CA ASP A 531 -18.42 -9.70 23.47
C ASP A 531 -19.35 -8.95 22.48
N TRP A 532 -20.65 -9.26 22.50
CA TRP A 532 -21.72 -8.65 21.69
C TRP A 532 -22.91 -8.22 22.54
N GLU A 533 -22.69 -8.03 23.85
CA GLU A 533 -23.76 -7.74 24.79
C GLU A 533 -24.45 -6.41 24.44
N VAL A 534 -25.78 -6.40 24.51
CA VAL A 534 -26.59 -5.20 24.32
C VAL A 534 -27.65 -5.07 25.39
N ASN A 535 -27.94 -3.84 25.76
CA ASN A 535 -29.01 -3.40 26.65
C ASN A 535 -29.42 -1.98 26.23
N VAL A 536 -30.41 -1.91 25.34
CA VAL A 536 -30.91 -0.67 24.75
C VAL A 536 -32.34 -0.45 25.19
N LYS A 537 -32.64 0.75 25.69
CA LYS A 537 -34.02 1.17 25.96
C LYS A 537 -34.56 1.93 24.77
N THR A 538 -35.65 1.45 24.18
CA THR A 538 -36.41 2.19 23.18
C THR A 538 -37.50 3.02 23.84
N ASN A 539 -37.83 4.20 23.32
CA ASN A 539 -38.99 4.96 23.75
C ASN A 539 -39.51 5.87 22.64
N PHE A 540 -40.52 5.39 21.92
CA PHE A 540 -41.18 6.13 20.85
C PHE A 540 -42.61 6.54 21.22
N VAL A 541 -43.02 6.39 22.49
CA VAL A 541 -44.41 6.64 22.92
C VAL A 541 -44.84 8.08 22.68
N THR A 542 -43.95 9.05 22.92
CA THR A 542 -44.25 10.47 22.72
C THR A 542 -44.23 10.86 21.24
N GLN A 543 -43.29 10.30 20.47
CA GLN A 543 -43.23 10.49 19.02
C GLN A 543 -44.46 9.88 18.33
N GLY A 544 -44.95 8.75 18.84
CA GLY A 544 -45.98 7.94 18.21
C GLY A 544 -45.42 7.08 17.08
N LYS A 545 -46.34 6.44 16.35
CA LYS A 545 -46.02 5.56 15.22
C LYS A 545 -45.38 6.34 14.07
N ARG A 546 -44.51 5.68 13.32
CA ARG A 546 -43.89 6.22 12.10
C ARG A 546 -43.87 5.18 10.99
N ASP A 547 -43.84 5.68 9.76
CA ASP A 547 -43.79 4.82 8.59
C ASP A 547 -42.37 4.29 8.39
N LEU A 548 -42.21 2.98 8.58
CA LEU A 548 -41.03 2.22 8.14
C LEU A 548 -41.38 1.53 6.82
N VAL A 549 -40.78 2.04 5.74
CA VAL A 549 -41.07 1.63 4.35
C VAL A 549 -40.44 0.28 4.06
N ALA A 550 -39.13 0.16 4.29
CA ALA A 550 -38.36 -1.00 3.92
C ALA A 550 -37.02 -1.07 4.66
N TRP A 551 -36.53 -2.29 4.77
CA TRP A 551 -35.16 -2.70 4.99
C TRP A 551 -34.64 -3.25 3.66
N ILE A 552 -33.68 -2.56 3.06
CA ILE A 552 -33.13 -2.89 1.74
C ILE A 552 -31.70 -3.38 1.94
N HIS A 553 -31.37 -4.55 1.38
CA HIS A 553 -30.09 -5.20 1.61
C HIS A 553 -29.50 -5.89 0.37
N GLY A 554 -28.20 -6.19 0.44
CA GLY A 554 -27.45 -6.99 -0.51
C GLY A 554 -27.13 -8.36 0.09
N HIS A 555 -25.85 -8.75 0.07
CA HIS A 555 -25.25 -9.94 0.68
C HIS A 555 -25.67 -11.30 0.07
N LEU A 556 -26.93 -11.45 -0.31
CA LEU A 556 -27.45 -12.72 -0.84
C LEU A 556 -27.16 -12.91 -2.33
N HIS A 557 -26.78 -11.85 -3.05
CA HIS A 557 -26.56 -11.84 -4.50
C HIS A 557 -27.79 -12.22 -5.34
N TYR A 558 -29.00 -12.24 -4.77
CA TYR A 558 -30.24 -12.49 -5.51
C TYR A 558 -31.42 -11.71 -4.92
N GLU A 559 -32.45 -11.55 -5.73
CA GLU A 559 -33.67 -10.87 -5.31
C GLU A 559 -34.58 -11.80 -4.49
N GLU A 560 -34.87 -11.39 -3.28
CA GLU A 560 -35.90 -11.98 -2.42
C GLU A 560 -36.65 -10.87 -1.68
N PHE A 561 -37.76 -11.27 -1.07
CA PHE A 561 -38.63 -10.36 -0.33
C PHE A 561 -39.42 -11.13 0.72
N THR A 562 -39.51 -10.55 1.92
CA THR A 562 -40.44 -11.01 2.95
C THR A 562 -41.00 -9.85 3.77
N THR A 563 -42.10 -10.12 4.48
CA THR A 563 -42.69 -9.21 5.48
C THR A 563 -42.76 -9.83 6.87
N SER A 564 -42.16 -11.02 7.05
CA SER A 564 -42.20 -11.77 8.31
C SER A 564 -41.59 -11.00 9.49
N ASN A 565 -40.70 -10.04 9.23
CA ASN A 565 -40.08 -9.18 10.25
C ASN A 565 -40.98 -8.02 10.70
N GLY A 566 -42.18 -7.86 10.13
CA GLY A 566 -43.12 -6.79 10.43
C GLY A 566 -43.00 -5.55 9.53
N PHE A 567 -42.07 -5.55 8.59
CA PHE A 567 -41.82 -4.53 7.55
C PHE A 567 -41.27 -5.21 6.29
N ASN A 568 -41.18 -4.47 5.17
CA ASN A 568 -40.63 -5.00 3.93
C ASN A 568 -39.12 -5.25 4.09
N ASP A 569 -38.70 -6.50 4.02
CA ASP A 569 -37.30 -6.95 3.98
C ASP A 569 -36.99 -7.34 2.53
N ILE A 570 -36.16 -6.56 1.84
CA ILE A 570 -35.98 -6.60 0.39
C ILE A 570 -34.51 -6.83 0.07
N SER A 571 -34.21 -8.00 -0.52
CA SER A 571 -32.91 -8.28 -1.11
C SER A 571 -32.85 -7.76 -2.55
N CYS A 572 -31.69 -7.22 -2.90
CA CYS A 572 -31.36 -6.74 -4.24
C CYS A 572 -30.41 -7.73 -4.94
N ILE A 573 -30.47 -7.75 -6.26
CA ILE A 573 -29.47 -8.45 -7.08
C ILE A 573 -28.08 -7.81 -6.86
N SER A 574 -27.02 -8.61 -6.90
CA SER A 574 -25.64 -8.13 -6.83
C SER A 574 -25.19 -7.48 -8.14
N SER A 575 -24.20 -6.60 -8.04
CA SER A 575 -23.52 -6.03 -9.21
C SER A 575 -22.49 -6.99 -9.83
N ILE A 576 -21.98 -7.94 -9.04
CA ILE A 576 -21.20 -9.08 -9.55
C ILE A 576 -22.12 -10.13 -10.20
N ASP A 577 -21.58 -10.86 -11.18
CA ASP A 577 -22.25 -11.95 -11.89
C ASP A 577 -22.52 -13.17 -10.99
N VAL A 578 -23.79 -13.60 -10.94
CA VAL A 578 -24.28 -14.74 -10.15
C VAL A 578 -24.01 -16.11 -10.80
N LYS A 579 -23.77 -16.16 -12.12
CA LYS A 579 -23.49 -17.39 -12.88
C LYS A 579 -22.00 -17.74 -12.97
N GLY A 580 -21.17 -16.97 -12.29
CA GLY A 580 -19.73 -17.16 -12.16
C GLY A 580 -18.93 -16.24 -13.08
N PHE A 581 -17.70 -15.94 -12.66
CA PHE A 581 -16.80 -14.88 -13.12
C PHE A 581 -16.39 -14.87 -14.61
N GLN A 582 -17.03 -15.65 -15.47
CA GLN A 582 -16.71 -15.81 -16.89
C GLN A 582 -17.69 -15.11 -17.84
N TYR A 583 -18.81 -14.54 -17.35
CA TYR A 583 -19.76 -13.82 -18.20
C TYR A 583 -19.74 -12.32 -17.88
N GLU A 584 -19.35 -11.51 -18.86
CA GLU A 584 -19.20 -10.04 -18.72
C GLU A 584 -20.55 -9.29 -18.58
N ASP A 585 -21.69 -9.97 -18.59
CA ASP A 585 -23.01 -9.37 -18.86
C ASP A 585 -24.09 -9.53 -17.77
N ASP A 586 -23.85 -10.30 -16.70
CA ASP A 586 -24.93 -10.84 -15.84
C ASP A 586 -25.02 -10.20 -14.41
N GLY A 587 -24.67 -8.91 -14.23
CA GLY A 587 -24.85 -8.16 -12.97
C GLY A 587 -26.06 -7.19 -12.99
N GLY A 588 -26.38 -6.54 -11.86
CA GLY A 588 -27.44 -5.54 -11.82
C GLY A 588 -27.45 -4.62 -10.59
N TRP A 589 -28.42 -3.71 -10.56
CA TRP A 589 -28.73 -2.86 -9.40
C TRP A 589 -30.21 -2.46 -9.42
N THR A 590 -30.70 -1.86 -8.33
CA THR A 590 -32.11 -1.48 -8.20
C THR A 590 -32.28 0.00 -7.90
N LEU A 591 -33.13 0.68 -8.67
CA LEU A 591 -33.64 2.03 -8.36
C LEU A 591 -34.95 1.92 -7.60
N PHE A 592 -35.03 2.55 -6.44
CA PHE A 592 -36.23 2.66 -5.63
C PHE A 592 -36.83 4.05 -5.72
N THR A 593 -38.08 4.14 -6.16
CA THR A 593 -38.89 5.37 -6.14
C THR A 593 -39.96 5.25 -5.07
N LEU A 594 -39.95 6.17 -4.11
CA LEU A 594 -40.95 6.22 -3.04
C LEU A 594 -42.19 7.02 -3.49
N ASP A 595 -43.34 6.39 -3.47
CA ASP A 595 -44.64 7.01 -3.68
C ASP A 595 -45.44 7.03 -2.36
N PRO A 596 -45.27 8.07 -1.53
CA PRO A 596 -45.95 8.15 -0.24
C PRO A 596 -47.46 8.32 -0.35
N ALA A 597 -47.94 8.99 -1.41
CA ALA A 597 -49.36 9.20 -1.63
C ALA A 597 -50.12 7.88 -1.83
N ASN A 598 -49.47 6.89 -2.45
CA ASN A 598 -50.04 5.57 -2.69
C ASN A 598 -49.50 4.49 -1.74
N ARG A 599 -48.65 4.86 -0.76
CA ARG A 599 -47.93 3.93 0.14
C ARG A 599 -47.21 2.80 -0.61
N LYS A 600 -46.46 3.19 -1.64
CA LYS A 600 -45.70 2.25 -2.49
C LYS A 600 -44.23 2.58 -2.53
N LEU A 601 -43.40 1.55 -2.48
CA LEU A 601 -42.00 1.59 -2.89
C LEU A 601 -41.89 0.84 -4.22
N ILE A 602 -41.52 1.55 -5.28
CA ILE A 602 -41.42 1.00 -6.63
C ILE A 602 -39.96 0.71 -6.91
N ALA A 603 -39.63 -0.54 -7.22
CA ALA A 603 -38.30 -0.96 -7.59
C ALA A 603 -38.21 -1.12 -9.12
N THR A 604 -37.28 -0.41 -9.74
CA THR A 604 -36.93 -0.54 -11.16
C THR A 604 -35.56 -1.18 -11.24
N GLY A 605 -35.51 -2.41 -11.76
CA GLY A 605 -34.26 -3.17 -11.88
C GLY A 605 -33.48 -2.82 -13.14
N TYR A 606 -32.16 -2.79 -13.04
CA TYR A 606 -31.24 -2.75 -14.18
C TYR A 606 -30.43 -4.05 -14.24
N GLY A 607 -30.07 -4.48 -15.46
CA GLY A 607 -29.36 -5.73 -15.68
C GLY A 607 -30.24 -6.94 -15.33
N LEU A 608 -29.79 -7.77 -14.38
CA LEU A 608 -30.58 -8.89 -13.86
C LEU A 608 -31.67 -8.50 -12.85
N GLY A 609 -31.70 -7.25 -12.38
CA GLY A 609 -32.72 -6.78 -11.44
C GLY A 609 -34.11 -6.78 -12.08
N THR A 610 -35.15 -7.11 -11.31
CA THR A 610 -36.53 -7.13 -11.79
C THR A 610 -37.35 -5.95 -11.27
N ASN A 611 -38.34 -5.51 -12.06
CA ASN A 611 -39.27 -4.49 -11.62
C ASN A 611 -40.24 -5.07 -10.57
N ARG A 612 -40.27 -4.47 -9.37
CA ARG A 612 -41.08 -4.92 -8.23
C ARG A 612 -41.82 -3.73 -7.61
N THR A 613 -42.84 -3.99 -6.82
CA THR A 613 -43.57 -2.93 -6.09
C THR A 613 -44.02 -3.46 -4.74
N PHE A 614 -43.74 -2.69 -3.70
CA PHE A 614 -44.00 -3.07 -2.31
C PHE A 614 -44.95 -2.06 -1.66
N THR A 615 -45.92 -2.56 -0.90
CA THR A 615 -46.80 -1.72 -0.07
C THR A 615 -46.29 -1.72 1.35
N TYR A 616 -46.36 -0.59 2.05
CA TYR A 616 -45.88 -0.44 3.43
C TYR A 616 -46.89 0.21 4.36
#